data_AF-A0A3D1RUD1-F1
#
_entry.id   AF-A0A3D1RUD1-F1
#
_cell.length_a   1.000
_cell.length_b   1.000
_cell.length_c   1.000
_cell.angle_alpha   90.00
_cell.angle_beta   90.00
_cell.angle_gamma   90.00
#
_symmetry.space_group_name_H-M   'P 1'
#
loop_
_entity.id
_entity.type
_entity.pdbx_description
1 polymer ?
#
loop_
_entity_poly.entity_id
_entity_poly.type
_entity_poly.pdbx_seq_one_letter_code
_entity_poly.pdbx_strand_id
1 'polypeptide(L)'
;AMAHAGVAAGLELAGFTSQDAFLLSMGILDLASENRDDGTQLRLVQELKQLTLGSEMGESFKVLAMVKNTEESLAGFSLRDRAASL
;
A
#
# COMPACT_ATOMS: atom_id res chain seq x y z
N ALA A 1 -10.32 7.37 13.74
CA ALA A 1 -10.73 6.31 14.71
C ALA A 1 -9.66 5.23 14.88
N MET A 2 -9.30 4.45 13.83
CA MET A 2 -8.31 3.36 13.96
C MET A 2 -6.92 3.83 14.43
N ALA A 3 -6.34 4.84 13.78
CA ALA A 3 -5.05 5.39 14.18
C ALA A 3 -5.05 5.89 15.64
N HIS A 4 -6.09 6.64 16.01
CA HIS A 4 -6.29 7.12 17.38
C HIS A 4 -6.40 5.98 18.41
N ALA A 5 -7.09 4.89 18.07
CA ALA A 5 -7.19 3.72 18.94
C ALA A 5 -5.82 3.04 19.14
N GLY A 6 -5.00 2.95 18.08
CA GLY A 6 -3.63 2.44 18.19
C GLY A 6 -2.75 3.34 19.08
N VAL A 7 -2.85 4.67 18.93
CA VAL A 7 -2.15 5.63 19.80
C VAL A 7 -2.59 5.47 21.26
N ALA A 8 -3.88 5.35 21.53
CA ALA A 8 -4.39 5.09 22.87
C ALA A 8 -3.89 3.77 23.48
N ALA A 9 -3.54 2.79 22.63
CA ALA A 9 -2.92 1.53 23.03
C ALA A 9 -1.37 1.59 23.12
N GLY A 10 -0.76 2.77 22.94
CA GLY A 10 0.68 2.97 23.01
C GLY A 10 1.44 2.56 21.75
N LEU A 11 0.80 2.63 20.58
CA LEU A 11 1.44 2.51 19.27
C LEU A 11 1.68 3.89 18.65
N GLU A 12 2.59 3.94 17.67
CA GLU A 12 2.90 5.13 16.89
C GLU A 12 2.40 4.94 15.46
N LEU A 13 1.89 6.02 14.85
CA LEU A 13 1.47 6.00 13.45
C LEU A 13 2.72 6.01 12.56
N ALA A 14 2.92 4.94 11.79
CA ALA A 14 4.07 4.80 10.89
C ALA A 14 3.77 5.20 9.44
N GLY A 15 2.49 5.22 9.04
CA GLY A 15 2.11 5.62 7.70
C GLY A 15 0.63 5.38 7.39
N PHE A 16 0.11 6.15 6.44
CA PHE A 16 -1.24 5.96 5.93
C PHE A 16 -1.34 6.34 4.46
N THR A 17 -1.73 5.42 3.58
CA THR A 17 -1.85 5.73 2.15
C THR A 17 -2.94 4.91 1.46
N SER A 18 -3.17 5.17 0.17
CA SER A 18 -4.04 4.39 -0.70
C SER A 18 -3.37 3.08 -1.15
N GLN A 19 -4.16 2.08 -1.53
CA GLN A 19 -3.63 0.77 -1.90
C GLN A 19 -2.70 0.83 -3.11
N ASP A 20 -3.06 1.63 -4.11
CA ASP A 20 -2.22 1.85 -5.30
C ASP A 20 -0.83 2.36 -4.91
N ALA A 21 -0.77 3.43 -4.11
CA ALA A 21 0.48 4.04 -3.69
C ALA A 21 1.33 3.08 -2.84
N PHE A 22 0.70 2.31 -1.96
CA PHE A 22 1.38 1.30 -1.16
C PHE A 22 2.00 0.20 -2.03
N LEU A 23 1.23 -0.39 -2.93
CA LEU A 23 1.69 -1.50 -3.77
C LEU A 23 2.76 -1.05 -4.77
N LEU A 24 2.64 0.16 -5.32
CA LEU A 24 3.67 0.75 -6.17
C LEU A 24 4.97 0.99 -5.40
N SER A 25 4.88 1.50 -4.16
CA SER A 25 6.06 1.68 -3.28
C SER A 25 6.76 0.36 -2.96
N MET A 26 6.02 -0.76 -2.96
CA MET A 26 6.53 -2.10 -2.71
C MET A 26 7.01 -2.84 -3.98
N GLY A 27 7.02 -2.17 -5.15
CA GLY A 27 7.56 -2.75 -6.38
C GLY A 27 6.63 -3.76 -7.08
N ILE A 28 5.31 -3.63 -6.94
CA ILE A 28 4.37 -4.59 -7.53
C ILE A 28 4.50 -4.71 -9.07
N LEU A 29 4.94 -3.65 -9.75
CA LEU A 29 5.15 -3.66 -11.20
C LEU A 29 6.33 -4.55 -11.60
N ASP A 30 7.37 -4.61 -10.77
CA ASP A 30 8.55 -5.43 -11.03
C ASP A 30 8.19 -6.91 -10.97
N LEU A 31 7.37 -7.30 -9.98
CA LEU A 31 6.85 -8.66 -9.83
C LEU A 31 6.01 -9.12 -11.05
N ALA A 32 5.28 -8.19 -11.68
CA ALA A 32 4.48 -8.50 -12.86
C ALA A 32 5.28 -8.48 -14.17
N SER A 33 6.53 -8.00 -14.14
CA SER A 33 7.41 -7.95 -15.31
C SER A 33 8.23 -9.25 -15.51
N GLU A 34 8.12 -10.20 -14.59
CA GLU A 34 8.81 -11.49 -14.66
C GLU A 34 8.38 -12.31 -15.90
N ASN A 35 9.33 -12.98 -16.55
CA ASN A 35 9.09 -13.78 -17.76
C ASN A 35 8.09 -14.92 -17.49
N ARG A 36 6.88 -14.80 -18.07
CA ARG A 36 5.75 -15.73 -17.92
C ARG A 36 5.13 -16.01 -19.28
N ASP A 37 4.33 -17.07 -19.38
CA ASP A 37 3.54 -17.32 -20.59
C ASP A 37 2.49 -16.22 -20.81
N ASP A 38 2.12 -15.99 -22.07
CA ASP A 38 1.22 -14.90 -22.48
C ASP A 38 -0.12 -14.91 -21.74
N GLY A 39 -0.66 -16.10 -21.46
CA GLY A 39 -1.94 -16.26 -20.76
C GLY A 39 -1.85 -15.81 -19.30
N THR A 40 -0.77 -16.18 -18.63
CA THR A 40 -0.47 -15.74 -17.26
C THR A 40 -0.19 -14.23 -17.22
N GLN A 41 0.54 -13.71 -18.20
CA GLN A 41 0.85 -12.28 -18.28
C GLN A 41 -0.41 -11.42 -18.41
N LEU A 42 -1.36 -11.84 -19.25
CA LEU A 42 -2.62 -11.12 -19.43
C LEU A 42 -3.46 -11.08 -18.13
N ARG A 43 -3.52 -12.20 -17.39
CA ARG A 43 -4.23 -12.24 -16.09
C ARG A 43 -3.59 -11.31 -15.08
N LEU A 44 -2.25 -11.34 -14.95
CA LEU A 44 -1.53 -10.47 -14.03
C LEU A 44 -1.76 -8.98 -14.34
N VAL A 45 -1.80 -8.60 -15.61
CA VAL A 45 -2.11 -7.22 -16.00
C VAL A 45 -3.53 -6.80 -15.57
N GLN A 46 -4.51 -7.71 -15.63
CA GLN A 46 -5.87 -7.43 -15.16
C GLN A 46 -5.93 -7.29 -13.64
N GLU A 47 -5.27 -8.19 -12.91
CA GLU A 47 -5.19 -8.15 -11.44
C GLU A 47 -4.46 -6.89 -10.95
N LEU A 48 -3.37 -6.50 -11.60
CA LEU A 48 -2.69 -5.24 -11.33
C LEU A 48 -3.62 -4.04 -11.49
N LYS A 49 -4.36 -3.97 -12.60
CA LYS A 49 -5.32 -2.89 -12.83
C LYS A 49 -6.35 -2.82 -11.73
N GLN A 50 -6.92 -3.95 -11.33
CA GLN A 50 -7.87 -4.02 -10.23
C GLN A 50 -7.28 -3.45 -8.93
N LEU A 51 -6.05 -3.84 -8.62
CA LEU A 51 -5.37 -3.44 -7.39
C LEU A 51 -4.91 -1.97 -7.39
N THR A 52 -4.57 -1.39 -8.54
CA THR A 52 -3.92 -0.07 -8.61
C THR A 52 -4.76 1.04 -9.24
N LEU A 53 -5.82 0.74 -10.00
CA LEU A 53 -6.65 1.78 -10.60
C LEU A 53 -7.55 2.45 -9.57
N GLY A 54 -7.58 3.79 -9.57
CA GLY A 54 -8.41 4.58 -8.65
C GLY A 54 -9.91 4.35 -8.83
N SER A 55 -10.36 3.98 -10.04
CA SER A 55 -11.75 3.59 -10.32
C SER A 55 -12.12 2.21 -9.79
N GLU A 56 -11.13 1.42 -9.36
CA GLU A 56 -11.31 0.09 -8.79
C GLU A 56 -10.88 0.09 -7.31
N MET A 57 -9.88 -0.71 -6.93
CA MET A 57 -9.46 -0.82 -5.53
C MET A 57 -8.44 0.24 -5.13
N GLY A 58 -7.69 0.81 -6.08
CA GLY A 58 -6.49 1.61 -5.81
C GLY A 58 -6.72 2.75 -4.82
N GLU A 59 -7.72 3.59 -5.09
CA GLU A 59 -8.11 4.71 -4.21
C GLU A 59 -9.27 4.38 -3.27
N SER A 60 -9.94 3.23 -3.42
CA SER A 60 -11.01 2.81 -2.51
C SER A 60 -10.43 2.23 -1.22
N PHE A 61 -9.37 1.43 -1.33
CA PHE A 61 -8.70 0.80 -0.20
C PHE A 61 -7.60 1.70 0.39
N LYS A 62 -7.29 1.47 1.67
CA LYS A 62 -6.28 2.21 2.42
C LYS A 62 -5.41 1.25 3.21
N VAL A 63 -4.15 1.62 3.38
CA VAL A 63 -3.20 0.92 4.22
C VAL A 63 -2.82 1.85 5.37
N LEU A 64 -2.93 1.35 6.60
CA LEU A 64 -2.55 2.05 7.84
C LEU A 64 -1.51 1.18 8.55
N ALA A 65 -0.34 1.73 8.84
CA ALA A 65 0.67 1.06 9.65
C ALA A 65 0.80 1.74 11.02
N MET A 66 0.77 0.91 12.05
CA MET A 66 1.05 1.31 13.43
C MET A 66 2.22 0.47 13.94
N VAL A 67 3.14 1.06 14.68
CA VAL A 67 4.36 0.41 15.14
C VAL A 67 4.59 0.64 16.63
N LYS A 68 5.54 -0.09 17.21
CA LYS A 68 5.95 0.06 18.61
C LYS A 68 7.46 -0.08 18.71
N ASN A 69 8.13 0.90 19.31
CA ASN A 69 9.57 0.87 19.56
C ASN A 69 10.40 0.61 18.30
N THR A 70 10.07 1.26 17.18
CA THR A 70 10.86 1.20 15.96
C THR A 70 11.07 2.59 15.40
N GLU A 71 12.26 2.85 14.90
CA GLU A 71 12.63 4.08 14.20
C GLU A 71 12.71 3.85 12.68
N GLU A 72 12.51 2.61 12.22
CA GLU A 72 12.61 2.26 10.81
C GLU A 72 11.44 2.82 10.01
N SER A 73 11.78 3.52 8.92
CA SER A 73 10.80 3.96 7.93
C SER A 73 10.32 2.77 7.09
N LEU A 74 9.00 2.67 6.90
CA LEU A 74 8.39 1.59 6.14
C LEU A 74 8.33 1.93 4.64
N ALA A 75 8.99 1.12 3.80
CA ALA A 75 9.11 1.35 2.36
C ALA A 75 7.75 1.56 1.65
N GLY A 76 6.71 0.86 2.11
CA GLY A 76 5.35 0.93 1.56
C GLY A 76 4.67 2.30 1.68
N PHE A 77 5.25 3.24 2.44
CA PHE A 77 4.72 4.59 2.60
C PHE A 77 5.64 5.65 1.98
N SER A 78 6.59 5.24 1.12
CA SER A 78 7.48 6.19 0.43
C SER A 78 6.76 7.03 -0.63
N LEU A 79 5.66 6.51 -1.21
CA LEU A 79 4.82 7.24 -2.16
C LEU A 79 3.51 7.70 -1.51
N ARG A 80 3.21 9.00 -1.65
CA ARG A 80 1.92 9.60 -1.28
C ARG A 80 1.47 9.22 0.15
N ASP A 81 2.36 9.30 1.13
CA ASP A 81 1.94 9.19 2.53
C ASP A 81 0.98 10.33 2.89
N ARG A 82 -0.11 9.95 3.54
CA ARG A 82 -1.22 10.81 3.97
C ARG A 82 -1.37 10.77 5.49
N ALA A 83 -0.39 10.25 6.24
CA ALA A 83 -0.41 10.19 7.70
C ALA A 83 -0.70 11.54 8.36
N ALA A 84 -0.21 12.65 7.80
CA ALA A 84 -0.47 14.00 8.30
C ALA A 84 -1.94 14.46 8.19
N SER A 85 -2.80 13.72 7.47
CA SER A 85 -4.23 14.02 7.31
C SER A 85 -5.14 13.27 8.29
N LEU A 86 -4.57 12.41 9.14
CA LEU A 86 -5.31 11.56 10.10
C LEU A 86 -5.48 12.15 11.49
#